data_AF-A0A1F8N479-F1
#
_entry.id   AF-A0A1F8N479-F1
#
_cell.length_a   1.000
_cell.length_b   1.000
_cell.length_c   1.000
_cell.angle_alpha   90.00
_cell.angle_beta   90.00
_cell.angle_gamma   90.00
#
_symmetry.space_group_name_H-M   'P 1'
#
loop_
_entity.id
_entity.type
_entity.pdbx_description
1 polymer ?
#
loop_
_entity_poly.entity_id
_entity_poly.type
_entity_poly.pdbx_seq_one_letter_code
_entity_poly.pdbx_strand_id
1 'polypeptide(L)'
;MAHHPSELQIQAYLDGELAEESSLRVGRHLAECPSCHAMVEKWSRLRTVLRASRSAAEAFGSSGAFWVRLAGALPQNRPLVWPLLPYMPPLVLGMVGTFLQALLSLAIAAYALSGLGVIPSIGEAISENLPGILSYRFLEDSIYRWLGWSGREVVAYVMARWQGVGQGMQNGIALTLLVLILTLFSLVVVVLYFAWAMCWSAPARELRRR
;
A
#
# COMPACT_ATOMS: atom_id res chain seq x y z
N MET A 1 -36.85 26.31 15.24
CA MET A 1 -36.67 24.85 15.37
C MET A 1 -35.37 24.62 16.12
N ALA A 2 -35.43 24.23 17.39
CA ALA A 2 -34.22 23.95 18.15
C ALA A 2 -33.56 22.69 17.56
N HIS A 3 -32.27 22.78 17.22
CA HIS A 3 -31.53 21.63 16.72
C HIS A 3 -31.20 20.73 17.91
N HIS A 4 -31.81 19.54 17.95
CA HIS A 4 -31.52 18.56 18.99
C HIS A 4 -30.14 17.92 18.76
N PRO A 5 -29.34 17.69 19.82
CA PRO A 5 -28.11 16.92 19.71
C PRO A 5 -28.39 15.53 19.15
N SER A 6 -27.48 15.01 18.33
CA SER A 6 -27.60 13.63 17.85
C SER A 6 -27.42 12.63 18.99
N GLU A 7 -27.93 11.42 18.81
CA GLU A 7 -27.77 10.34 19.79
C GLU A 7 -26.29 10.05 20.11
N LEU A 8 -25.42 10.10 19.10
CA LEU A 8 -23.97 9.96 19.25
C LEU A 8 -23.37 11.06 20.14
N GLN A 9 -23.82 12.31 19.99
CA GLN A 9 -23.35 13.43 20.83
C GLN A 9 -23.79 13.26 22.28
N ILE A 10 -24.99 12.73 22.52
CA ILE A 10 -25.50 12.44 23.87
C ILE A 10 -24.74 11.28 24.52
N GLN A 11 -24.36 10.25 23.75
CA GLN A 11 -23.50 9.17 24.23
C GLN A 11 -22.09 9.67 24.56
N ALA A 12 -21.45 10.41 23.64
CA ALA A 12 -20.14 11.00 23.88
C ALA A 12 -20.14 11.97 25.08
N TYR A 13 -21.24 12.69 25.31
CA TYR A 13 -21.43 13.52 26.51
C TYR A 13 -21.44 12.67 27.79
N LEU A 14 -22.18 11.56 27.81
CA LEU A 14 -22.25 10.63 28.94
C LEU A 14 -20.92 9.94 29.26
N ASP A 15 -20.12 9.67 28.23
CA ASP A 15 -18.80 9.05 28.36
C ASP A 15 -17.69 10.06 28.68
N GLY A 16 -17.97 11.37 28.56
CA GLY A 16 -17.00 12.43 28.81
C GLY A 16 -15.99 12.62 27.68
N GLU A 17 -16.34 12.18 26.47
CA GLU A 17 -15.46 12.22 25.28
C GLU A 17 -15.64 13.49 24.43
N LEU A 18 -16.64 14.32 24.74
CA LEU A 18 -16.83 15.59 24.04
C LEU A 18 -15.78 16.63 24.46
N ALA A 19 -15.31 17.40 23.48
CA ALA A 19 -14.57 18.64 23.74
C ALA A 19 -15.39 19.59 24.63
N GLU A 20 -14.70 20.38 25.45
CA GLU A 20 -15.30 21.21 26.51
C GLU A 20 -16.42 22.13 25.98
N GLU A 21 -16.21 22.80 24.85
CA GLU A 21 -17.21 23.68 24.24
C GLU A 21 -18.49 22.93 23.81
N SER A 22 -18.33 21.74 23.24
CA SER A 22 -19.44 20.87 22.85
C SER A 22 -20.18 20.31 24.07
N SER A 23 -19.45 19.97 25.12
CA SER A 23 -20.01 19.49 26.39
C SER A 23 -20.88 20.56 27.06
N LEU A 24 -20.41 21.82 27.12
CA LEU A 24 -21.18 22.95 27.65
C LEU A 24 -22.44 23.23 26.84
N ARG A 25 -22.36 23.12 25.51
CA ARG A 25 -23.50 23.32 24.61
C ARG A 25 -24.57 22.25 24.80
N VAL A 26 -24.16 20.98 24.87
CA VAL A 26 -25.08 19.86 25.15
C VAL A 26 -25.66 19.99 26.56
N GLY A 27 -24.85 20.33 27.57
CA GLY A 27 -25.31 20.56 28.94
C GLY A 27 -26.38 21.64 29.06
N ARG A 28 -26.21 22.78 28.37
CA ARG A 28 -27.23 23.84 28.32
C ARG A 28 -28.52 23.34 27.66
N HIS A 29 -28.42 22.63 26.55
CA HIS A 29 -29.59 22.05 25.88
C HIS A 29 -30.34 21.06 26.77
N LEU A 30 -29.62 20.21 27.53
CA LEU A 30 -30.22 19.25 28.45
C LEU A 30 -30.96 19.92 29.61
N ALA A 31 -30.55 21.13 30.02
CA ALA A 31 -31.26 21.91 31.04
C ALA A 31 -32.59 22.49 30.53
N GLU A 32 -32.69 22.76 29.22
CA GLU A 32 -33.85 23.39 28.60
C GLU A 32 -34.81 22.38 27.94
N CYS A 33 -34.33 21.18 27.60
CA CYS A 33 -35.07 20.20 26.82
C CYS A 33 -35.39 18.90 27.60
N PRO A 34 -36.64 18.71 28.08
CA PRO A 34 -37.03 17.53 28.86
C PRO A 34 -36.89 16.19 28.12
N SER A 35 -37.09 16.16 26.80
CA SER A 35 -37.00 14.92 26.01
C SER A 35 -35.57 14.41 25.91
N CYS A 36 -34.60 15.30 25.66
CA CYS A 36 -33.18 14.95 25.66
C CYS A 36 -32.70 14.57 27.07
N HIS A 37 -33.20 15.24 28.12
CA HIS A 37 -32.91 14.86 29.51
C HIS A 37 -33.40 13.44 29.83
N ALA A 38 -34.62 13.08 29.45
CA ALA A 38 -35.16 11.73 29.65
C ALA A 38 -34.33 10.65 28.95
N MET A 39 -33.77 10.95 27.77
CA MET A 39 -32.86 10.04 27.06
C MET A 39 -31.55 9.84 27.82
N VAL A 40 -30.95 10.92 28.34
CA VAL A 40 -29.74 10.84 29.19
C VAL A 40 -29.99 10.00 30.43
N GLU A 41 -31.13 10.17 31.10
CA GLU A 41 -31.51 9.33 32.25
C GLU A 41 -31.65 7.85 31.89
N LYS A 42 -32.25 7.54 30.73
CA LYS A 42 -32.39 6.15 30.28
C LYS A 42 -31.02 5.49 30.12
N TRP A 43 -30.10 6.17 29.45
CA TRP A 43 -28.74 5.67 29.24
C TRP A 43 -27.93 5.60 30.54
N SER A 44 -28.09 6.56 31.45
CA SER A 44 -27.40 6.54 32.75
C SER A 44 -27.87 5.38 33.63
N ARG A 45 -29.17 5.06 33.64
CA ARG A 45 -29.71 3.87 34.32
C ARG A 45 -29.13 2.58 33.74
N LEU A 46 -29.09 2.45 32.42
CA LEU A 46 -28.46 1.29 31.76
C LEU A 46 -26.99 1.16 32.14
N ARG A 47 -26.23 2.27 32.13
CA ARG A 47 -24.82 2.29 32.54
C ARG A 47 -24.64 1.82 33.98
N THR A 48 -25.53 2.22 34.88
CA THR A 48 -25.53 1.76 36.28
C THR A 48 -25.80 0.27 36.39
N VAL A 49 -26.78 -0.27 35.67
CA VAL A 49 -27.05 -1.72 35.61
C VAL A 49 -25.84 -2.48 35.07
N LEU A 50 -25.24 -2.00 33.97
CA LEU A 50 -24.05 -2.62 33.39
C LEU A 50 -22.87 -2.61 34.36
N ARG A 51 -22.63 -1.48 35.05
CA ARG A 51 -21.59 -1.38 36.08
C ARG A 51 -21.85 -2.31 37.26
N ALA A 52 -23.10 -2.47 37.68
CA ALA A 52 -23.48 -3.42 38.73
C ALA A 52 -23.34 -4.88 38.29
N SER A 53 -23.57 -5.17 37.00
CA SER A 53 -23.39 -6.50 36.42
C SER A 53 -21.93 -6.84 36.09
N ARG A 54 -21.03 -5.86 36.13
CA ARG A 54 -19.60 -6.08 35.90
C ARG A 54 -19.10 -7.02 36.99
N SER A 55 -18.59 -8.18 36.58
CA SER A 55 -17.93 -9.10 37.49
C SER A 55 -16.83 -8.37 38.26
N ALA A 56 -16.72 -8.66 39.56
CA ALA A 56 -15.69 -8.09 40.42
C ALA A 56 -14.32 -8.17 39.72
N ALA A 57 -13.51 -7.13 39.82
CA ALA A 57 -12.19 -7.07 39.17
C ALA A 57 -11.33 -8.29 39.49
N GLU A 58 -11.58 -8.92 40.64
CA GLU A 58 -11.01 -10.20 41.08
C GLU A 58 -11.23 -11.36 40.09
N ALA A 59 -12.34 -11.38 39.34
CA ALA A 59 -12.62 -12.39 38.32
C ALA A 59 -11.63 -12.34 37.14
N PHE A 60 -11.08 -11.15 36.85
CA PHE A 60 -10.10 -10.96 35.78
C PHE A 60 -8.68 -11.41 36.19
N GLY A 61 -8.45 -11.71 37.48
CA GLY A 61 -7.16 -12.16 38.00
C GLY A 61 -6.06 -11.10 37.83
N SER A 62 -4.80 -11.53 37.89
CA SER A 62 -3.65 -10.67 37.57
C SER A 62 -3.69 -10.23 36.11
N SER A 63 -3.12 -9.05 35.80
CA SER A 63 -2.96 -8.56 34.43
C SER A 63 -2.21 -9.61 33.59
N GLY A 64 -2.94 -10.33 32.74
CA GLY A 64 -2.40 -11.43 31.92
C GLY A 64 -3.09 -12.78 32.13
N ALA A 65 -3.58 -13.11 33.33
CA ALA A 65 -4.22 -14.40 33.60
C ALA A 65 -5.53 -14.59 32.80
N PHE A 66 -6.23 -13.49 32.50
CA PHE A 66 -7.34 -13.47 31.56
C PHE A 66 -6.90 -13.86 30.15
N TRP A 67 -5.85 -13.22 29.62
CA TRP A 67 -5.36 -13.48 28.27
C TRP A 67 -4.83 -14.90 28.09
N VAL A 68 -4.18 -15.46 29.13
CA VAL A 68 -3.73 -16.87 29.12
C VAL A 68 -4.92 -17.83 29.10
N ARG A 69 -5.95 -17.60 29.93
CA ARG A 69 -7.17 -18.42 29.92
C ARG A 69 -7.92 -18.29 28.60
N LEU A 70 -8.02 -17.08 28.05
CA LEU A 70 -8.66 -16.85 26.76
C LEU A 70 -7.88 -17.55 25.63
N ALA A 71 -6.55 -17.43 25.59
CA ALA A 71 -5.71 -18.10 24.61
C ALA A 71 -5.79 -19.64 24.72
N GLY A 72 -5.93 -20.18 25.93
CA GLY A 72 -6.14 -21.61 26.16
C GLY A 72 -7.55 -22.10 25.83
N ALA A 73 -8.57 -21.24 25.99
CA ALA A 73 -9.96 -21.56 25.67
C ALA A 73 -10.30 -21.39 24.17
N LEU A 74 -9.52 -20.59 23.45
CA LEU A 74 -9.64 -20.48 22.01
C LEU A 74 -9.20 -21.81 21.35
N PRO A 75 -9.95 -22.31 20.35
CA PRO A 75 -9.54 -23.51 19.62
C PRO A 75 -8.16 -23.27 18.99
N GLN A 76 -7.13 -23.95 19.51
CA GLN A 76 -5.77 -23.87 18.95
C GLN A 76 -5.70 -24.46 17.54
N ASN A 77 -6.67 -25.30 17.19
CA ASN A 77 -6.86 -25.81 15.85
C ASN A 77 -7.86 -24.93 15.08
N ARG A 78 -7.46 -23.72 14.70
CA ARG A 78 -8.04 -23.16 13.47
C ARG A 78 -7.30 -23.84 12.32
N PRO A 79 -7.89 -24.81 11.60
CA PRO A 79 -7.31 -25.21 10.33
C PRO A 79 -7.15 -23.92 9.53
N LEU A 80 -5.94 -23.61 9.07
CA LEU A 80 -5.78 -22.52 8.11
C LEU A 80 -6.54 -22.94 6.85
N VAL A 81 -7.81 -22.52 6.74
CA VAL A 81 -8.74 -22.94 5.66
C VAL A 81 -8.43 -22.24 4.32
N TRP A 82 -7.23 -21.69 4.16
CA TRP A 82 -6.78 -21.16 2.88
C TRP A 82 -5.66 -22.05 2.34
N PRO A 83 -5.99 -23.23 1.78
CA PRO A 83 -5.01 -24.16 1.24
C PRO A 83 -4.12 -23.52 0.16
N LEU A 84 -4.58 -22.42 -0.45
CA LEU A 84 -3.89 -21.71 -1.52
C LEU A 84 -3.04 -20.52 -1.07
N LEU A 85 -3.27 -19.96 0.12
CA LEU A 85 -2.52 -18.79 0.60
C LEU A 85 -0.99 -18.96 0.60
N PRO A 86 -0.41 -20.12 1.01
CA PRO A 86 1.03 -20.30 0.94
C PRO A 86 1.56 -20.37 -0.50
N TYR A 87 0.71 -20.66 -1.49
CA TYR A 87 1.10 -20.73 -2.91
C TYR A 87 0.90 -19.41 -3.65
N MET A 88 0.22 -18.42 -3.05
CA MET A 88 -0.03 -17.13 -3.69
C MET A 88 1.27 -16.36 -4.02
N PRO A 89 2.25 -16.20 -3.11
CA PRO A 89 3.49 -15.49 -3.43
C PRO A 89 4.27 -16.07 -4.62
N PRO A 90 4.55 -17.39 -4.70
CA PRO A 90 5.28 -17.93 -5.86
C PRO A 90 4.46 -17.87 -7.16
N LEU A 91 3.12 -17.99 -7.10
CA LEU A 91 2.27 -17.81 -8.28
C LEU A 91 2.33 -16.38 -8.81
N VAL A 92 2.20 -15.38 -7.92
CA VAL A 92 2.28 -13.96 -8.31
C VAL A 92 3.67 -13.61 -8.84
N LEU A 93 4.74 -14.02 -8.15
CA LEU A 93 6.11 -13.79 -8.60
C LEU A 93 6.39 -14.51 -9.94
N GLY A 94 5.87 -15.72 -10.12
CA GLY A 94 5.94 -16.45 -11.38
C GLY A 94 5.24 -15.73 -12.53
N MET A 95 4.02 -15.22 -12.30
CA MET A 95 3.28 -14.42 -13.29
C MET A 95 3.99 -13.12 -13.66
N VAL A 96 4.57 -12.42 -12.68
CA VAL A 96 5.35 -11.20 -12.95
C VAL A 96 6.62 -11.55 -13.74
N GLY A 97 7.30 -12.64 -13.39
CA GLY A 97 8.49 -13.10 -14.10
C GLY A 97 8.21 -13.48 -15.56
N THR A 98 7.15 -14.24 -15.83
CA THR A 98 6.76 -14.60 -17.21
C THR A 98 6.34 -13.38 -18.03
N PHE A 99 5.65 -12.42 -17.41
CA PHE A 99 5.29 -11.17 -18.05
C PHE A 99 6.52 -10.34 -18.44
N LEU A 100 7.48 -10.17 -17.52
CA LEU A 100 8.75 -9.47 -17.81
C LEU A 100 9.53 -10.16 -18.94
N GLN A 101 9.55 -11.49 -18.96
CA GLN A 101 10.20 -12.27 -20.02
C GLN A 101 9.52 -12.08 -21.38
N ALA A 102 8.19 -12.01 -21.41
CA ALA A 102 7.43 -11.73 -22.63
C ALA A 102 7.72 -10.32 -23.15
N LEU A 103 7.78 -9.31 -22.28
CA LEU A 103 8.17 -7.95 -22.66
C LEU A 103 9.60 -7.89 -23.22
N LEU A 104 10.54 -8.61 -22.62
CA LEU A 104 11.92 -8.69 -23.10
C LEU A 104 11.97 -9.31 -24.50
N SER A 105 11.25 -10.41 -24.70
CA SER A 105 11.18 -11.11 -25.99
C SER A 105 10.53 -10.23 -27.06
N LEU A 106 9.47 -9.50 -26.71
CA LEU A 106 8.80 -8.54 -27.59
C LEU A 106 9.74 -7.39 -27.98
N ALA A 107 10.51 -6.85 -27.03
CA ALA A 107 11.48 -5.77 -27.30
C ALA A 107 12.57 -6.22 -28.29
N ILE A 108 13.11 -7.43 -28.11
CA ILE A 108 14.12 -8.00 -29.01
C ILE A 108 13.52 -8.24 -30.41
N ALA A 109 12.31 -8.78 -30.48
CA ALA A 109 11.61 -9.01 -31.74
C ALA A 109 11.31 -7.69 -32.48
N ALA A 110 10.84 -6.67 -31.76
CA ALA A 110 10.59 -5.34 -32.33
C ALA A 110 11.89 -4.73 -32.88
N TYR A 111 13.00 -4.83 -32.16
CA TYR A 111 14.29 -4.37 -32.65
C TYR A 111 14.73 -5.10 -33.93
N ALA A 112 14.59 -6.43 -33.97
CA ALA A 112 14.91 -7.21 -35.17
C ALA A 112 14.04 -6.81 -36.38
N LEU A 113 12.73 -6.63 -36.17
CA LEU A 113 11.80 -6.17 -37.21
C LEU A 113 12.09 -4.75 -37.67
N SER A 114 12.53 -3.88 -36.77
CA SER A 114 12.94 -2.51 -37.08
C SER A 114 14.21 -2.51 -37.95
N GLY A 115 15.18 -3.36 -37.64
CA GLY A 115 16.38 -3.55 -38.46
C GLY A 115 16.09 -4.10 -39.86
N LEU A 116 15.00 -4.85 -40.03
CA LEU A 116 14.50 -5.32 -41.32
C LEU A 116 13.66 -4.28 -42.07
N GLY A 117 13.37 -3.13 -41.46
CA GLY A 117 12.52 -2.08 -42.04
C GLY A 117 11.03 -2.44 -42.07
N VAL A 118 10.59 -3.44 -41.29
CA VAL A 118 9.17 -3.84 -41.23
C VAL A 118 8.36 -2.88 -40.35
N ILE A 119 8.97 -2.38 -39.27
CA ILE A 119 8.36 -1.42 -38.35
C ILE A 119 9.22 -0.14 -38.24
N PRO A 120 8.64 1.00 -37.83
CA PRO A 120 9.38 2.24 -37.62
C PRO A 120 10.55 2.07 -36.65
N SER A 121 11.51 3.00 -36.73
CA SER A 121 12.67 2.94 -35.84
C SER A 121 12.28 3.26 -34.40
N ILE A 122 12.71 2.40 -33.46
CA ILE A 122 12.43 2.59 -32.03
C ILE A 122 13.04 3.93 -31.54
N GLY A 123 14.21 4.29 -32.07
CA GLY A 123 14.90 5.55 -31.77
C GLY A 123 14.10 6.79 -32.16
N GLU A 124 13.37 6.76 -33.27
CA GLU A 124 12.50 7.86 -33.70
C GLU A 124 11.28 8.00 -32.79
N ALA A 125 10.60 6.88 -32.48
CA ALA A 125 9.49 6.88 -31.53
C ALA A 125 9.92 7.39 -30.14
N ILE A 126 11.13 7.04 -29.69
CA ILE A 126 11.71 7.57 -28.46
C ILE A 126 12.02 9.07 -28.60
N SER A 127 12.59 9.50 -29.72
CA SER A 127 12.92 10.92 -29.97
C SER A 127 11.68 11.82 -29.91
N GLU A 128 10.53 11.37 -30.40
CA GLU A 128 9.27 12.11 -30.34
C GLU A 128 8.79 12.29 -28.89
N ASN A 129 9.00 11.28 -28.04
CA ASN A 129 8.51 11.27 -26.66
C ASN A 129 9.54 11.76 -25.62
N LEU A 130 10.83 11.81 -25.99
CA LEU A 130 11.94 12.16 -25.10
C LEU A 130 11.74 13.51 -24.40
N PRO A 131 11.30 14.60 -25.09
CA PRO A 131 11.06 15.88 -24.43
C PRO A 131 9.99 15.80 -23.34
N GLY A 132 8.94 14.99 -23.56
CA GLY A 132 7.88 14.78 -22.58
C GLY A 132 8.37 14.02 -21.34
N ILE A 133 9.19 12.98 -21.56
CA ILE A 133 9.79 12.18 -20.47
C ILE A 133 10.76 13.03 -19.64
N LEU A 134 11.61 13.82 -20.29
CA LEU A 134 12.58 14.69 -19.61
C LEU A 134 11.90 15.88 -18.91
N SER A 135 10.74 16.34 -19.40
CA SER A 135 9.98 17.43 -18.76
C SER A 135 9.16 16.95 -17.56
N TYR A 136 9.32 15.70 -17.09
CA TYR A 136 8.55 15.18 -15.98
C TYR A 136 8.96 15.87 -14.67
N ARG A 137 7.97 16.42 -13.94
CA ARG A 137 8.18 17.26 -12.74
C ARG A 137 9.09 16.63 -11.69
N PHE A 138 9.02 15.31 -11.52
CA PHE A 138 9.89 14.60 -10.57
C PHE A 138 11.38 14.76 -10.90
N LEU A 139 11.77 14.74 -12.18
CA LEU A 139 13.17 14.93 -12.60
C LEU A 139 13.63 16.37 -12.35
N GLU A 140 12.74 17.33 -12.59
CA GLU A 140 13.00 18.75 -12.35
C GLU A 140 13.22 19.05 -10.86
N ASP A 141 12.31 18.58 -10.01
CA ASP A 141 12.36 18.81 -8.57
C ASP A 141 13.53 18.08 -7.88
N SER A 142 14.04 16.98 -8.46
CA SER A 142 15.12 16.17 -7.89
C SER A 142 16.46 16.35 -8.61
N ILE A 143 16.65 15.67 -9.73
CA ILE A 143 17.95 15.54 -10.42
C ILE A 143 18.40 16.87 -10.99
N TYR A 144 17.51 17.63 -11.65
CA TYR A 144 17.90 18.86 -12.33
C TYR A 144 18.27 19.94 -11.32
N ARG A 145 17.49 20.05 -10.24
CA ARG A 145 17.81 20.92 -9.11
C ARG A 145 19.14 20.56 -8.45
N TRP A 146 19.43 19.26 -8.30
CA TRP A 146 20.71 18.80 -7.76
C TRP A 146 21.91 19.13 -8.68
N LEU A 147 21.72 19.04 -10.00
CA LEU A 147 22.72 19.43 -11.00
C LEU A 147 22.83 20.94 -11.22
N GLY A 148 21.90 21.74 -10.69
CA GLY A 148 21.83 23.19 -10.90
C GLY A 148 21.43 23.58 -12.32
N TRP A 149 20.80 22.67 -13.08
CA TRP A 149 20.36 22.92 -14.45
C TRP A 149 18.85 23.14 -14.49
N SER A 150 18.37 24.00 -15.40
CA SER A 150 16.94 24.07 -15.69
C SER A 150 16.49 22.89 -16.55
N GLY A 151 15.23 22.45 -16.43
CA GLY A 151 14.71 21.36 -17.26
C GLY A 151 14.83 21.65 -18.76
N ARG A 152 14.68 22.92 -19.17
CA ARG A 152 14.85 23.35 -20.57
C ARG A 152 16.29 23.16 -21.07
N GLU A 153 17.30 23.49 -20.27
CA GLU A 153 18.71 23.30 -20.64
C GLU A 153 19.05 21.81 -20.76
N VAL A 154 18.56 20.97 -19.83
CA VAL A 154 18.75 19.51 -19.90
C VAL A 154 18.13 18.95 -21.17
N VAL A 155 16.87 19.27 -21.46
CA VAL A 155 16.17 18.79 -22.66
C VAL A 155 16.92 19.23 -23.93
N ALA A 156 17.28 20.51 -24.03
CA ALA A 156 18.00 21.03 -25.20
C ALA A 156 19.35 20.33 -25.39
N TYR A 157 20.12 20.16 -24.32
CA TYR A 157 21.42 19.49 -24.36
C TYR A 157 21.30 18.01 -24.75
N VAL A 158 20.39 17.28 -24.11
CA VAL A 158 20.16 15.85 -24.39
C VAL A 158 19.64 15.65 -25.80
N MET A 159 18.69 16.46 -26.26
CA MET A 159 18.15 16.37 -27.63
C MET A 159 19.21 16.69 -28.68
N ALA A 160 20.03 17.72 -28.49
CA ALA A 160 21.11 18.05 -29.40
C ALA A 160 22.13 16.90 -29.50
N ARG A 161 22.48 16.28 -28.36
CA ARG A 161 23.39 15.13 -28.36
C ARG A 161 22.75 13.89 -28.98
N TRP A 162 21.48 13.63 -28.69
CA TRP A 162 20.73 12.49 -29.21
C TRP A 162 20.60 12.55 -30.73
N GLN A 163 20.19 13.70 -31.27
CA GLN A 163 20.06 13.91 -32.72
C GLN A 163 21.39 13.85 -33.47
N GLY A 164 22.52 14.15 -32.80
CA GLY A 164 23.86 13.98 -33.37
C GLY A 164 24.33 12.53 -33.50
N VAL A 165 23.62 11.57 -32.89
CA VAL A 165 23.91 10.14 -32.97
C VAL A 165 23.15 9.53 -34.14
N GLY A 166 23.81 8.72 -34.98
CA GLY A 166 23.16 8.05 -36.10
C GLY A 166 22.03 7.10 -35.65
N GLN A 167 20.98 6.95 -36.46
CA GLN A 167 19.77 6.18 -36.13
C GLN A 167 20.06 4.75 -35.66
N GLY A 168 21.02 4.05 -36.27
CA GLY A 168 21.41 2.71 -35.84
C GLY A 168 21.96 2.67 -34.40
N MET A 169 22.72 3.68 -34.01
CA MET A 169 23.27 3.80 -32.66
C MET A 169 22.19 4.26 -31.66
N GLN A 170 21.25 5.13 -32.06
CA GLN A 170 20.07 5.46 -31.25
C GLN A 170 19.23 4.21 -30.93
N ASN A 171 18.93 3.39 -31.94
CA ASN A 171 18.20 2.12 -31.77
C ASN A 171 18.96 1.16 -30.84
N GLY A 172 20.28 1.04 -31.01
CA GLY A 172 21.13 0.21 -30.17
C GLY A 172 21.10 0.64 -28.70
N ILE A 173 21.30 1.94 -28.43
CA ILE A 173 21.26 2.51 -27.07
C ILE A 173 19.89 2.27 -26.43
N ALA A 174 18.81 2.54 -27.16
CA ALA A 174 17.45 2.34 -26.69
C ALA A 174 17.18 0.89 -26.29
N LEU A 175 17.53 -0.07 -27.15
CA LEU A 175 17.36 -1.48 -26.86
C LEU A 175 18.21 -1.90 -25.66
N THR A 176 19.50 -1.54 -25.64
CA THR A 176 20.39 -1.92 -24.54
C THR A 176 19.87 -1.41 -23.20
N LEU A 177 19.40 -0.17 -23.14
CA LEU A 177 18.83 0.41 -21.92
C LEU A 177 17.54 -0.30 -21.49
N LEU A 178 16.64 -0.59 -22.44
CA LEU A 178 15.41 -1.35 -22.15
C LEU A 178 15.69 -2.77 -21.63
N VAL A 179 16.60 -3.50 -22.30
CA VAL A 179 17.02 -4.85 -21.90
C VAL A 179 17.67 -4.83 -20.51
N LEU A 180 18.52 -3.84 -20.24
CA LEU A 180 19.16 -3.69 -18.93
C LEU A 180 18.13 -3.48 -17.82
N ILE A 181 17.16 -2.58 -18.03
CA ILE A 181 16.08 -2.32 -17.07
C ILE A 181 15.26 -3.59 -16.82
N LEU A 182 14.79 -4.27 -17.87
CA LEU A 182 14.00 -5.49 -17.74
C LEU A 182 14.77 -6.61 -17.02
N THR A 183 16.08 -6.75 -17.31
CA THR A 183 16.94 -7.72 -16.65
C THR A 183 17.12 -7.42 -15.17
N LEU A 184 17.29 -6.14 -14.79
CA LEU A 184 17.37 -5.72 -13.39
C LEU A 184 16.07 -6.03 -12.64
N PHE A 185 14.91 -5.74 -13.24
CA PHE A 185 13.61 -6.09 -12.65
C PHE A 185 13.45 -7.60 -12.47
N SER A 186 13.83 -8.39 -13.48
CA SER A 186 13.82 -9.86 -13.38
C SER A 186 14.72 -10.37 -12.26
N LEU A 187 15.91 -9.78 -12.08
CA LEU A 187 16.80 -10.13 -10.97
C LEU A 187 16.14 -9.85 -9.61
N VAL A 188 15.44 -8.73 -9.44
CA VAL A 188 14.71 -8.41 -8.21
C VAL A 188 13.63 -9.47 -7.94
N VAL A 189 12.85 -9.86 -8.95
CA VAL A 189 11.82 -10.90 -8.82
C VAL A 189 12.44 -12.23 -8.37
N VAL A 190 13.58 -12.61 -8.96
CA VAL A 190 14.33 -13.82 -8.58
C VAL A 190 14.81 -13.75 -7.13
N VAL A 191 15.38 -12.62 -6.70
CA VAL A 191 15.82 -12.42 -5.31
C VAL A 191 14.65 -12.54 -4.33
N LEU A 192 13.52 -11.90 -4.63
CA LEU A 192 12.31 -11.99 -3.80
C LEU A 192 11.78 -13.42 -3.73
N TYR A 193 11.80 -14.16 -4.84
CA TYR A 193 11.42 -15.56 -4.88
C TYR A 193 12.32 -16.42 -3.98
N PHE A 194 13.65 -16.24 -4.06
CA PHE A 194 14.59 -16.97 -3.20
C PHE A 194 14.42 -16.61 -1.72
N ALA A 195 14.26 -15.33 -1.39
CA ALA A 195 14.01 -14.88 -0.03
C ALA A 195 12.75 -15.53 0.55
N TRP A 196 11.66 -15.54 -0.22
CA TRP A 196 10.42 -16.21 0.16
C TRP A 196 10.63 -17.72 0.38
N ALA A 197 11.30 -18.41 -0.56
CA ALA A 197 11.56 -19.85 -0.46
C ALA A 197 12.41 -20.20 0.78
N MET A 198 13.40 -19.38 1.12
CA MET A 198 14.22 -19.57 2.32
C MET A 198 13.42 -19.36 3.61
N CYS A 199 12.65 -18.27 3.71
CA CYS A 199 11.86 -17.96 4.91
C CYS A 199 10.73 -18.97 5.16
N TRP A 200 10.07 -19.45 4.10
CA TRP A 200 8.92 -20.36 4.24
C TRP A 200 9.34 -21.83 4.41
N SER A 201 10.50 -22.24 3.88
CA SER A 201 10.98 -23.63 4.01
C SER A 201 11.51 -24.00 5.40
N ALA A 202 11.79 -23.02 6.26
CA ALA A 202 12.27 -23.23 7.62
C ALA A 202 11.16 -23.81 8.55
N PRO A 203 9.99 -23.16 8.71
CA PRO A 203 8.94 -23.64 9.62
C PRO A 203 8.31 -24.99 9.17
N ALA A 204 8.25 -25.25 7.86
CA ALA A 204 7.73 -26.53 7.35
C ALA A 204 8.59 -27.74 7.73
N ARG A 205 9.92 -27.55 7.92
CA ARG A 205 10.83 -28.63 8.35
C ARG A 205 10.64 -28.99 9.82
N GLU A 206 10.25 -28.04 10.65
CA GLU A 206 10.11 -28.24 12.10
C GLU A 206 8.79 -28.96 12.45
N LEU A 207 7.72 -28.70 11.69
CA LEU A 207 6.46 -29.43 11.78
C LEU A 207 6.57 -30.91 11.40
N ARG A 208 7.53 -31.30 10.53
CA ARG A 208 7.73 -32.71 10.14
C ARG A 208 8.56 -33.49 11.17
N ARG A 209 9.22 -32.81 12.12
CA ARG A 209 10.03 -33.45 13.18
C ARG A 209 9.28 -33.72 14.47
N ARG A 210 8.06 -33.17 14.62
CA ARG A 210 7.16 -33.45 15.75
C ARG A 210 6.09 -34.43 15.31
#